data_AF-H0PZ46-F1
#
_entry.id   AF-H0PZ46-F1
#
_cell.length_a   1.000
_cell.length_b   1.000
_cell.length_c   1.000
_cell.angle_alpha   90.00
_cell.angle_beta   90.00
_cell.angle_gamma   90.00
#
_symmetry.space_group_name_H-M   'P 1'
#
loop_
_entity.id
_entity.type
_entity.pdbx_description
1 polymer ?
#
loop_
_entity_poly.entity_id
_entity_poly.type
_entity_poly.pdbx_seq_one_letter_code
_entity_poly.pdbx_strand_id
1 'polypeptide(L)'
;MTSTNSFANGQTQINPPINVLQVTPKRKVTYVFDTSASSRQLKIPYALAVDGKVLAVYRNKPAKVSGANGKIEVVVDAGSTVSLFLNSDAHPSYRTRPVYAVTPTQRDIVVKIKEKKGRHHDSDRPIPATPSAQQAGTEEYAAPLTGDIWMKVSHRYTAAEVPSLLPDTTPPEIRKAVVSIYCPLAHPSLILDLPATPGKSAAHIKITFSDSENPRDNITDYELLRDGLTRVHPAGYAALLQAAVENRIGSLNVTSCWRPLLGSIAHRAGLGLDVNYVDNIRLNREELRNPNAIHTANVSNEEKRLFDQFEALEKKTTALPHEGASDAEIRDAARRSSTARRAWSDERERNEPGSVKAFRDSLLKDQYVGQLFDPWYMDLNTHDNRPAEPNVQRPAAKGQGKSNEQLHANHLHITVHEPKIL
;
A
#
# COMPACT_ATOMS: atom_id res chain seq x y z
N MET A 1 84.77 33.84 59.49
CA MET A 1 83.31 33.97 59.58
C MET A 1 82.75 34.01 58.17
N THR A 2 82.07 32.95 57.78
CA THR A 2 81.34 32.74 56.52
C THR A 2 80.15 31.86 56.94
N SER A 3 78.95 31.91 56.39
CA SER A 3 78.34 32.51 55.21
C SER A 3 76.82 32.29 55.37
N THR A 4 75.98 33.17 54.84
CA THR A 4 74.63 32.77 54.37
C THR A 4 74.21 33.67 53.22
N ASN A 5 73.79 33.06 52.11
CA ASN A 5 72.82 33.65 51.19
C ASN A 5 71.97 32.52 50.57
N SER A 6 70.65 32.68 50.68
CA SER A 6 69.63 31.77 50.17
C SER A 6 69.11 32.27 48.82
N PHE A 7 69.02 31.38 47.83
CA PHE A 7 68.21 31.58 46.62
C PHE A 7 67.00 30.63 46.65
N ALA A 8 65.82 31.20 46.40
CA ALA A 8 64.55 30.50 46.31
C ALA A 8 64.37 29.85 44.92
N ASN A 9 64.01 28.57 44.90
CA ASN A 9 63.62 27.84 43.68
C ASN A 9 62.17 28.14 43.31
N GLY A 10 61.94 28.61 42.09
CA GLY A 10 60.61 28.66 41.48
C GLY A 10 60.17 27.27 40.99
N GLN A 11 59.03 26.79 41.47
CA GLN A 11 58.33 25.62 40.92
C GLN A 11 57.46 26.05 39.73
N THR A 12 57.74 25.51 38.55
CA THR A 12 56.84 25.54 37.40
C THR A 12 55.67 24.57 37.63
N GLN A 13 54.45 25.09 37.68
CA GLN A 13 53.23 24.28 37.66
C GLN A 13 53.09 23.60 36.29
N ILE A 14 52.97 22.27 36.30
CA ILE A 14 52.67 21.45 35.12
C ILE A 14 51.15 21.53 34.90
N ASN A 15 50.72 22.09 33.76
CA ASN A 15 49.31 22.09 33.38
C ASN A 15 48.81 20.64 33.19
N PRO A 16 47.57 20.31 33.63
CA PRO A 16 47.00 18.98 33.45
C PRO A 16 46.84 18.65 31.95
N PRO A 17 46.92 17.36 31.57
CA PRO A 17 46.81 16.94 30.18
C PRO A 17 45.47 17.37 29.60
N ILE A 18 45.52 18.07 28.46
CA ILE A 18 44.35 18.42 27.67
C ILE A 18 43.77 17.12 27.12
N ASN A 19 42.60 16.71 27.62
CA ASN A 19 41.79 15.67 26.99
C ASN A 19 41.36 16.19 25.62
N VAL A 20 42.06 15.76 24.56
CA VAL A 20 41.63 16.02 23.19
C VAL A 20 40.37 15.20 22.95
N LEU A 21 39.21 15.87 23.03
CA LEU A 21 37.94 15.30 22.61
C LEU A 21 38.08 14.94 21.12
N GLN A 22 38.18 13.65 20.82
CA GLN A 22 38.09 13.13 19.45
C GLN A 22 36.66 13.40 18.96
N VAL A 23 36.49 14.50 18.23
CA VAL A 23 35.22 14.82 17.56
C VAL A 23 35.19 14.04 16.25
N THR A 24 34.39 12.98 16.19
CA THR A 24 34.12 12.30 14.91
C THR A 24 33.34 13.26 14.01
N PRO A 25 33.80 13.53 12.78
CA PRO A 25 33.09 14.44 11.90
C PRO A 25 31.72 13.85 11.52
N LYS A 26 30.70 14.71 11.47
CA LYS A 26 29.35 14.31 11.05
C LYS A 26 29.23 14.27 9.52
N ARG A 27 28.40 13.36 9.01
CA ARG A 27 28.10 13.18 7.58
C ARG A 27 26.62 13.02 7.36
N LYS A 28 26.13 13.61 6.27
CA LYS A 28 24.74 13.45 5.83
C LYS A 28 24.61 12.31 4.84
N VAL A 29 23.58 11.50 5.00
CA VAL A 29 23.13 10.52 4.02
C VAL A 29 21.73 10.92 3.55
N THR A 30 21.56 11.03 2.24
CA THR A 30 20.28 11.36 1.60
C THR A 30 19.88 10.26 0.63
N TYR A 31 18.72 9.63 0.83
CA TYR A 31 18.08 8.76 -0.16
C TYR A 31 17.07 9.56 -0.98
N VAL A 32 17.08 9.43 -2.31
CA VAL A 32 16.16 10.13 -3.22
C VAL A 32 15.41 9.11 -4.06
N PHE A 33 14.08 9.14 -4.04
CA PHE A 33 13.23 8.16 -4.72
C PHE A 33 12.69 8.66 -6.05
N ASP A 34 12.70 7.78 -7.04
CA ASP A 34 11.97 7.90 -8.30
C ASP A 34 11.22 6.59 -8.60
N THR A 35 9.92 6.58 -8.32
CA THR A 35 8.99 5.49 -8.68
C THR A 35 8.11 5.86 -9.89
N SER A 36 8.56 6.79 -10.74
CA SER A 36 7.81 7.18 -11.94
C SER A 36 7.59 6.04 -12.93
N ALA A 37 8.38 4.97 -12.83
CA ALA A 37 8.19 3.76 -13.63
C ALA A 37 6.78 3.18 -13.43
N SER A 38 6.21 3.24 -12.22
CA SER A 38 4.87 2.73 -11.92
C SER A 38 3.88 3.76 -11.37
N SER A 39 4.26 4.53 -10.36
CA SER A 39 3.40 5.53 -9.73
C SER A 39 4.22 6.61 -9.04
N ARG A 40 4.05 7.85 -9.49
CA ARG A 40 4.68 9.05 -8.90
C ARG A 40 4.12 9.39 -7.51
N GLN A 41 2.93 8.91 -7.19
CA GLN A 41 2.20 9.29 -5.97
C GLN A 41 2.36 8.28 -4.83
N LEU A 42 3.17 7.25 -5.03
CA LEU A 42 3.38 6.19 -4.04
C LEU A 42 3.85 6.78 -2.70
N LYS A 43 3.28 6.30 -1.59
CA LYS A 43 3.68 6.68 -0.23
C LYS A 43 4.32 5.48 0.45
N ILE A 44 5.64 5.39 0.33
CA ILE A 44 6.41 4.19 0.70
C ILE A 44 6.74 4.26 2.20
N PRO A 45 6.32 3.26 3.01
CA PRO A 45 6.76 3.15 4.39
C PRO A 45 8.27 2.92 4.48
N TYR A 46 8.93 3.54 5.44
CA TYR A 46 10.36 3.35 5.66
C TYR A 46 10.78 3.51 7.14
N ALA A 47 11.92 2.91 7.47
CA ALA A 47 12.65 3.16 8.70
C ALA A 47 14.17 3.13 8.43
N LEU A 48 14.95 3.84 9.24
CA LEU A 48 16.42 3.79 9.18
C LEU A 48 16.99 3.12 10.41
N ALA A 49 18.09 2.40 10.21
CA ALA A 49 19.00 2.00 11.27
C ALA A 49 20.39 2.58 11.05
N VAL A 50 21.06 2.91 12.15
CA VAL A 50 22.46 3.33 12.18
C VAL A 50 23.22 2.31 13.01
N ASP A 51 24.26 1.71 12.42
CA ASP A 51 25.07 0.66 13.05
C ASP A 51 24.21 -0.49 13.61
N GLY A 52 23.22 -0.91 12.82
CA GLY A 52 22.27 -1.96 13.17
C GLY A 52 21.18 -1.57 14.16
N LYS A 53 21.19 -0.34 14.70
CA LYS A 53 20.18 0.16 15.64
C LYS A 53 19.17 1.05 14.95
N VAL A 54 17.90 0.64 14.96
CA VAL A 54 16.80 1.45 14.39
C VAL A 54 16.69 2.78 15.14
N LEU A 55 16.55 3.89 14.41
CA LEU A 55 16.40 5.22 15.01
C LEU A 55 15.10 5.30 15.82
N ALA A 56 15.15 5.99 16.96
CA ALA A 56 14.07 6.03 17.94
C ALA A 56 12.73 6.53 17.36
N VAL A 57 12.77 7.46 16.40
CA VAL A 57 11.58 7.98 15.71
C VAL A 57 10.79 6.88 14.98
N TYR A 58 11.44 5.78 14.58
CA TYR A 58 10.79 4.66 13.91
C TYR A 58 10.44 3.51 14.86
N ARG A 59 10.66 3.64 16.18
CA ARG A 59 10.45 2.52 17.12
C ARG A 59 9.04 1.94 17.02
N ASN A 60 8.02 2.80 16.92
CA ASN A 60 6.61 2.37 16.98
C ASN A 60 5.92 2.27 15.61
N LYS A 61 6.36 3.06 14.62
CA LYS A 61 5.76 3.11 13.28
C LYS A 61 6.80 3.61 12.26
N PRO A 62 6.80 3.11 11.02
CA PRO A 62 7.59 3.70 9.93
C PRO A 62 7.12 5.12 9.58
N ALA A 63 8.02 5.91 9.01
CA ALA A 63 7.65 7.13 8.31
C ALA A 63 7.25 6.81 6.86
N LYS A 64 6.79 7.82 6.10
CA LYS A 64 6.41 7.66 4.69
C LYS A 64 7.21 8.61 3.80
N VAL A 65 7.71 8.11 2.68
CA VAL A 65 8.39 8.91 1.65
C VAL A 65 7.59 8.90 0.35
N SER A 66 7.60 10.02 -0.36
CA SER A 66 6.95 10.15 -1.67
C SER A 66 7.76 9.44 -2.76
N GLY A 67 7.08 8.75 -3.65
CA GLY A 67 7.69 8.09 -4.81
C GLY A 67 8.24 9.05 -5.87
N ALA A 68 7.70 10.26 -5.98
CA ALA A 68 8.23 11.31 -6.87
C ALA A 68 9.15 12.27 -6.11
N ASN A 69 10.46 12.09 -6.26
CA ASN A 69 11.50 12.93 -5.68
C ASN A 69 11.44 13.03 -4.15
N GLY A 70 10.83 12.06 -3.47
CA GLY A 70 10.83 12.03 -2.02
C GLY A 70 12.24 11.79 -1.49
N LYS A 71 12.56 12.44 -0.36
CA LYS A 71 13.87 12.36 0.27
C LYS A 71 13.76 11.80 1.68
N ILE A 72 14.77 11.03 2.05
CA ILE A 72 15.02 10.61 3.43
C ILE A 72 16.42 11.11 3.77
N GLU A 73 16.57 11.84 4.87
CA GLU A 73 17.85 12.42 5.28
C GLU A 73 18.17 12.06 6.73
N VAL A 74 19.44 11.74 6.98
CA VAL A 74 19.97 11.49 8.32
C VAL A 74 21.40 12.01 8.43
N VAL A 75 21.77 12.52 9.59
CA VAL A 75 23.14 12.91 9.92
C VAL A 75 23.72 11.91 10.91
N VAL A 76 24.86 11.32 10.58
CA VAL A 76 25.54 10.28 11.37
C VAL A 76 27.01 10.62 11.58
N ASP A 77 27.68 9.91 12.47
CA ASP A 77 29.13 9.97 12.57
C ASP A 77 29.78 9.35 11.33
N ALA A 78 30.89 9.94 10.87
CA ALA A 78 31.70 9.33 9.81
C ALA A 78 32.13 7.91 10.22
N GLY A 79 31.93 6.97 9.31
CA GLY A 79 32.18 5.54 9.54
C GLY A 79 30.96 4.75 10.03
N SER A 80 29.87 5.41 10.46
CA SER A 80 28.63 4.71 10.79
C SER A 80 27.94 4.17 9.54
N THR A 81 27.34 2.98 9.65
CA THR A 81 26.56 2.36 8.58
C THR A 81 25.09 2.73 8.68
N VAL A 82 24.56 3.37 7.65
CA VAL A 82 23.14 3.70 7.52
C VAL A 82 22.46 2.62 6.68
N SER A 83 21.44 1.97 7.23
CA SER A 83 20.64 0.94 6.55
C SER A 83 19.17 1.37 6.45
N LEU A 84 18.55 1.06 5.32
CA LEU A 84 17.17 1.44 5.02
C LEU A 84 16.25 0.21 5.03
N PHE A 85 15.16 0.28 5.77
CA PHE A 85 14.05 -0.67 5.68
C PHE A 85 12.90 -0.02 4.92
N LEU A 86 12.26 -0.77 4.03
CA LEU A 86 11.18 -0.28 3.18
C LEU A 86 9.93 -1.14 3.31
N ASN A 87 8.79 -0.56 2.93
CA ASN A 87 7.52 -1.26 2.76
C ASN A 87 7.08 -2.01 4.03
N SER A 88 6.51 -3.23 3.93
CA SER A 88 6.07 -3.96 5.12
C SER A 88 7.21 -4.48 6.00
N ASP A 89 8.44 -4.62 5.48
CA ASP A 89 9.61 -4.92 6.31
C ASP A 89 10.01 -3.73 7.21
N ALA A 90 9.55 -2.52 6.91
CA ALA A 90 9.74 -1.35 7.80
C ALA A 90 8.90 -1.43 9.10
N HIS A 91 7.95 -2.37 9.18
CA HIS A 91 7.15 -2.64 10.37
C HIS A 91 8.05 -2.99 11.58
N PRO A 92 7.80 -2.47 12.79
CA PRO A 92 8.66 -2.69 13.95
C PRO A 92 8.97 -4.15 14.29
N SER A 93 8.04 -5.07 14.02
CA SER A 93 8.21 -6.50 14.28
C SER A 93 8.92 -7.27 13.18
N TYR A 94 9.10 -6.69 11.98
CA TYR A 94 9.54 -7.43 10.78
C TYR A 94 10.82 -6.89 10.13
N ARG A 95 11.52 -5.93 10.74
CA ARG A 95 12.77 -5.32 10.21
C ARG A 95 13.91 -6.32 10.12
N THR A 96 13.88 -7.15 9.10
CA THR A 96 14.82 -8.27 8.93
C THR A 96 15.64 -8.13 7.66
N ARG A 97 15.20 -7.31 6.70
CA ARG A 97 15.80 -7.21 5.37
C ARG A 97 16.09 -5.75 5.02
N PRO A 98 17.12 -5.13 5.61
CA PRO A 98 17.55 -3.82 5.17
C PRO A 98 18.01 -3.88 3.70
N VAL A 99 17.81 -2.78 3.00
CA VAL A 99 18.30 -2.51 1.65
C VAL A 99 19.15 -1.24 1.66
N TYR A 100 19.96 -1.08 0.61
CA TYR A 100 20.69 0.16 0.32
C TYR A 100 21.53 0.71 1.48
N ALA A 101 22.27 -0.17 2.15
CA ALA A 101 23.19 0.24 3.20
C ALA A 101 24.38 1.03 2.63
N VAL A 102 24.77 2.13 3.30
CA VAL A 102 25.92 2.97 2.95
C VAL A 102 26.66 3.44 4.19
N THR A 103 27.96 3.73 4.05
CA THR A 103 28.84 4.12 5.16
C THR A 103 29.59 5.39 4.77
N PRO A 104 29.08 6.59 5.11
CA PRO A 104 29.77 7.84 4.78
C PRO A 104 31.07 7.95 5.57
N THR A 105 32.17 8.28 4.89
CA THR A 105 33.48 8.48 5.53
C THR A 105 33.91 9.94 5.41
N GLN A 106 34.51 10.31 4.28
CA GLN A 106 35.05 11.65 4.07
C GLN A 106 34.01 12.65 3.59
N ARG A 107 32.97 12.18 2.90
CA ARG A 107 31.97 13.01 2.23
C ARG A 107 30.55 12.61 2.62
N ASP A 108 29.63 13.53 2.41
CA ASP A 108 28.20 13.21 2.44
C ASP A 108 27.87 12.23 1.31
N ILE A 109 26.80 11.45 1.48
CA ILE A 109 26.35 10.45 0.51
C ILE A 109 24.94 10.80 0.02
N VAL A 110 24.73 10.69 -1.30
CA VAL A 110 23.40 10.70 -1.92
C VAL A 110 23.17 9.37 -2.65
N VAL A 111 22.12 8.66 -2.28
CA VAL A 111 21.68 7.42 -2.96
C VAL A 111 20.44 7.73 -3.79
N LYS A 112 20.55 7.62 -5.11
CA LYS A 112 19.45 7.78 -6.06
C LYS A 112 18.79 6.42 -6.30
N ILE A 113 17.61 6.23 -5.72
CA ILE A 113 16.80 5.02 -5.84
C ILE A 113 15.85 5.17 -7.02
N LYS A 114 16.00 4.32 -8.04
CA LYS A 114 15.17 4.36 -9.26
C LYS A 114 14.43 3.05 -9.47
N GLU A 115 13.11 3.13 -9.57
CA GLU A 115 12.27 1.98 -9.84
C GLU A 115 12.39 1.51 -11.29
N LYS A 116 12.39 0.18 -11.49
CA LYS A 116 12.48 -0.45 -12.82
C LYS A 116 11.35 -1.47 -13.01
N LYS A 117 10.71 -1.42 -14.19
CA LYS A 117 9.75 -2.44 -14.67
C LYS A 117 10.47 -3.56 -15.40
N GLY A 118 9.87 -4.74 -15.42
CA GLY A 118 10.44 -5.95 -16.01
C GLY A 118 11.23 -6.77 -15.00
N ARG A 119 11.67 -7.96 -15.42
CA ARG A 119 12.53 -8.85 -14.65
C ARG A 119 13.99 -8.39 -14.75
N HIS A 120 14.67 -8.27 -13.61
CA HIS A 120 16.08 -7.84 -13.56
C HIS A 120 16.86 -8.69 -12.57
N HIS A 121 18.15 -8.87 -12.84
CA HIS A 121 19.10 -9.48 -11.89
C HIS A 121 19.95 -8.42 -11.17
N ASP A 122 19.38 -7.23 -10.98
CA ASP A 122 20.08 -6.15 -10.31
C ASP A 122 20.39 -6.51 -8.85
N SER A 123 21.54 -6.06 -8.38
CA SER A 123 21.87 -6.12 -6.95
C SER A 123 21.08 -5.09 -6.16
N ASP A 124 20.76 -5.42 -4.91
CA ASP A 124 20.17 -4.51 -3.93
C ASP A 124 21.21 -3.69 -3.16
N ARG A 125 22.46 -3.69 -3.65
CA ARG A 125 23.56 -2.87 -3.16
C ARG A 125 23.68 -1.58 -3.98
N PRO A 126 23.76 -0.40 -3.34
CA PRO A 126 24.04 0.84 -4.06
C PRO A 126 25.41 0.75 -4.73
N ILE A 127 25.48 1.17 -5.98
CA ILE A 127 26.72 1.23 -6.76
C ILE A 127 27.15 2.70 -6.92
N PRO A 128 28.46 3.03 -6.84
CA PRO A 128 28.92 4.38 -7.11
C PRO A 128 28.42 4.87 -8.47
N ALA A 129 27.85 6.08 -8.51
CA ALA A 129 27.41 6.71 -9.75
C ALA A 129 28.57 7.51 -10.37
N THR A 130 28.53 7.70 -11.68
CA THR A 130 29.47 8.59 -12.38
C THR A 130 29.33 10.01 -11.81
N PRO A 131 30.43 10.69 -11.43
CA PRO A 131 30.36 12.01 -10.81
C PRO A 131 29.61 12.98 -11.73
N SER A 132 28.53 13.60 -11.23
CA SER A 132 27.92 14.73 -11.90
C SER A 132 28.75 15.99 -11.62
N ALA A 133 29.01 16.83 -12.63
CA ALA A 133 29.80 18.06 -12.46
C ALA A 133 29.16 19.09 -11.50
N GLN A 134 27.96 18.82 -10.99
CA GLN A 134 27.12 19.74 -10.20
C GLN A 134 27.16 19.49 -8.68
N GLN A 135 27.88 18.48 -8.18
CA GLN A 135 27.95 18.17 -6.73
C GLN A 135 29.39 17.99 -6.23
N ALA A 136 30.19 19.06 -6.24
CA ALA A 136 31.47 19.07 -5.56
C ALA A 136 31.25 18.84 -4.05
N GLY A 137 31.78 17.74 -3.50
CA GLY A 137 31.77 17.44 -2.06
C GLY A 137 30.81 16.35 -1.58
N THR A 138 30.08 15.67 -2.47
CA THR A 138 29.20 14.52 -2.14
C THR A 138 29.58 13.29 -2.96
N GLU A 139 29.42 12.09 -2.39
CA GLU A 139 29.49 10.82 -3.10
C GLU A 139 28.10 10.39 -3.55
N GLU A 140 27.92 10.17 -4.85
CA GLU A 140 26.65 9.71 -5.42
C GLU A 140 26.66 8.20 -5.64
N TYR A 141 25.55 7.54 -5.29
CA TYR A 141 25.29 6.13 -5.56
C TYR A 141 23.98 5.97 -6.31
N ALA A 142 23.91 4.99 -7.20
CA ALA A 142 22.69 4.55 -7.87
C ALA A 142 22.21 3.24 -7.23
N ALA A 143 20.89 3.12 -7.03
CA ALA A 143 20.26 1.93 -6.47
C ALA A 143 18.97 1.61 -7.27
N PRO A 144 18.85 0.43 -7.88
CA PRO A 144 17.62 0.05 -8.57
C PRO A 144 16.59 -0.46 -7.57
N LEU A 145 15.30 -0.18 -7.80
CA LEU A 145 14.16 -0.72 -7.05
C LEU A 145 13.29 -1.57 -8.00
N THR A 146 13.62 -2.86 -8.08
CA THR A 146 13.01 -3.84 -9.00
C THR A 146 11.86 -4.59 -8.33
N GLY A 147 11.13 -5.42 -9.08
CA GLY A 147 10.13 -6.32 -8.50
C GLY A 147 10.73 -7.31 -7.49
N ASP A 148 11.93 -7.86 -7.77
CA ASP A 148 12.65 -8.73 -6.84
C ASP A 148 13.01 -8.01 -5.53
N ILE A 149 13.40 -6.74 -5.60
CA ILE A 149 13.68 -5.94 -4.39
C ILE A 149 12.39 -5.64 -3.63
N TRP A 150 11.30 -5.29 -4.31
CA TRP A 150 9.97 -5.17 -3.68
C TRP A 150 9.57 -6.47 -2.97
N MET A 151 9.80 -7.63 -3.59
CA MET A 151 9.56 -8.93 -2.97
C MET A 151 10.45 -9.16 -1.74
N LYS A 152 11.72 -8.75 -1.82
CA LYS A 152 12.66 -8.86 -0.70
C LYS A 152 12.18 -8.05 0.51
N VAL A 153 11.77 -6.80 0.31
CA VAL A 153 11.36 -5.87 1.39
C VAL A 153 9.87 -5.97 1.76
N SER A 154 9.19 -7.00 1.29
CA SER A 154 7.83 -7.32 1.72
C SER A 154 7.88 -8.48 2.71
N HIS A 155 7.25 -8.31 3.87
CA HIS A 155 7.17 -9.40 4.85
C HIS A 155 6.42 -10.60 4.24
N ARG A 156 6.97 -11.80 4.48
CA ARG A 156 6.32 -13.07 4.12
C ARG A 156 5.88 -13.73 5.41
N TYR A 157 4.58 -13.68 5.68
CA TYR A 157 4.02 -14.25 6.89
C TYR A 157 4.13 -15.77 6.85
N THR A 158 4.29 -16.34 8.04
CA THR A 158 4.34 -17.78 8.27
C THR A 158 3.06 -18.26 8.94
N ALA A 159 2.74 -19.54 8.79
CA ALA A 159 1.60 -20.16 9.47
C ALA A 159 1.64 -19.99 11.01
N ALA A 160 2.84 -19.89 11.60
CA ALA A 160 3.02 -19.67 13.03
C ALA A 160 2.67 -18.25 13.50
N GLU A 161 2.77 -17.25 12.62
CA GLU A 161 2.42 -15.86 12.94
C GLU A 161 0.91 -15.63 12.89
N VAL A 162 0.21 -16.35 12.02
CA VAL A 162 -1.23 -16.18 11.73
C VAL A 162 -2.09 -16.08 13.00
N PRO A 163 -2.00 -17.00 14.00
CA PRO A 163 -2.90 -16.95 15.15
C PRO A 163 -2.86 -15.62 15.92
N SER A 164 -1.68 -14.99 15.99
CA SER A 164 -1.48 -13.71 16.69
C SER A 164 -1.93 -12.48 15.91
N LEU A 165 -2.21 -12.64 14.62
CA LEU A 165 -2.60 -11.58 13.69
C LEU A 165 -4.09 -11.62 13.33
N LEU A 166 -4.82 -12.61 13.86
CA LEU A 166 -6.25 -12.76 13.68
C LEU A 166 -6.99 -12.28 14.93
N PRO A 167 -8.19 -11.69 14.79
CA PRO A 167 -9.04 -11.44 15.95
C PRO A 167 -9.28 -12.71 16.77
N ASP A 168 -9.38 -12.57 18.08
CA ASP A 168 -9.73 -13.68 18.98
C ASP A 168 -11.12 -14.25 18.65
N THR A 169 -12.00 -13.42 18.09
CA THR A 169 -13.35 -13.78 17.67
C THR A 169 -13.42 -14.53 16.35
N THR A 170 -12.30 -14.71 15.61
CA THR A 170 -12.31 -15.47 14.34
C THR A 170 -12.72 -16.93 14.59
N PRO A 171 -13.79 -17.41 13.92
CA PRO A 171 -14.24 -18.80 14.04
C PRO A 171 -13.13 -19.82 13.74
N PRO A 172 -13.11 -20.99 14.43
CA PRO A 172 -12.06 -22.00 14.25
C PRO A 172 -11.87 -22.48 12.81
N GLU A 173 -12.96 -22.61 12.06
CA GLU A 173 -12.96 -23.06 10.66
C GLU A 173 -12.28 -22.02 9.76
N ILE A 174 -12.60 -20.74 9.94
CA ILE A 174 -11.95 -19.63 9.23
C ILE A 174 -10.48 -19.55 9.63
N ARG A 175 -10.15 -19.65 10.93
CA ARG A 175 -8.76 -19.64 11.41
C ARG A 175 -7.94 -20.74 10.75
N LYS A 176 -8.46 -21.97 10.70
CA LYS A 176 -7.81 -23.10 10.03
C LYS A 176 -7.62 -22.85 8.53
N ALA A 177 -8.64 -22.32 7.86
CA ALA A 177 -8.58 -22.00 6.44
C ALA A 177 -7.54 -20.90 6.15
N VAL A 178 -7.48 -19.83 6.95
CA VAL A 178 -6.46 -18.79 6.81
C VAL A 178 -5.06 -19.36 7.06
N VAL A 179 -4.84 -20.13 8.13
CA VAL A 179 -3.55 -20.78 8.41
C VAL A 179 -3.08 -21.62 7.22
N SER A 180 -4.01 -22.33 6.55
CA SER A 180 -3.68 -23.16 5.39
C SER A 180 -3.14 -22.37 4.19
N ILE A 181 -3.46 -21.08 4.06
CA ILE A 181 -2.90 -20.23 3.00
C ILE A 181 -1.39 -20.02 3.21
N TYR A 182 -0.93 -20.00 4.46
CA TYR A 182 0.48 -19.79 4.84
C TYR A 182 1.27 -21.10 5.00
N CYS A 183 0.62 -22.24 4.77
CA CYS A 183 1.24 -23.52 4.49
C CYS A 183 0.99 -23.81 3.00
N PRO A 184 1.95 -23.53 2.09
CA PRO A 184 1.69 -23.40 0.65
C PRO A 184 0.65 -24.40 0.13
N LEU A 185 -0.45 -23.86 -0.41
CA LEU A 185 -1.54 -24.67 -0.95
C LEU A 185 -1.01 -25.54 -2.10
N ALA A 186 -1.61 -26.72 -2.29
CA ALA A 186 -1.29 -27.58 -3.44
C ALA A 186 -1.84 -27.03 -4.77
N HIS A 187 -2.90 -26.23 -4.70
CA HIS A 187 -3.62 -25.68 -5.84
C HIS A 187 -3.98 -24.22 -5.57
N PRO A 188 -4.22 -23.40 -6.62
CA PRO A 188 -4.67 -22.01 -6.49
C PRO A 188 -6.14 -21.91 -6.06
N SER A 189 -6.57 -22.77 -5.15
CA SER A 189 -7.91 -22.80 -4.60
C SER A 189 -7.90 -23.32 -3.18
N LEU A 190 -8.80 -22.75 -2.37
CA LEU A 190 -9.08 -23.15 -0.99
C LEU A 190 -10.56 -23.53 -0.90
N ILE A 191 -10.85 -24.64 -0.22
CA ILE A 191 -12.21 -25.01 0.16
C ILE A 191 -12.35 -24.77 1.67
N LEU A 192 -13.33 -23.95 2.04
CA LEU A 192 -13.73 -23.76 3.44
C LEU A 192 -14.99 -24.59 3.70
N ASP A 193 -14.84 -25.64 4.48
CA ASP A 193 -15.93 -26.51 4.91
C ASP A 193 -16.58 -25.95 6.17
N LEU A 194 -17.90 -25.76 6.13
CA LEU A 194 -18.70 -25.31 7.26
C LEU A 194 -19.59 -26.47 7.73
N PRO A 195 -19.47 -26.89 9.00
CA PRO A 195 -20.34 -27.94 9.52
C PRO A 195 -21.79 -27.49 9.59
N ALA A 196 -22.72 -28.45 9.58
CA ALA A 196 -24.11 -28.16 9.85
C ALA A 196 -24.26 -27.64 11.30
N THR A 197 -25.10 -26.62 11.48
CA THR A 197 -25.47 -26.06 12.78
C THR A 197 -26.99 -26.03 12.92
N PRO A 198 -27.57 -25.88 14.12
CA PRO A 198 -29.02 -25.79 14.28
C PRO A 198 -29.61 -24.70 13.35
N GLY A 199 -30.46 -25.11 12.40
CA GLY A 199 -31.07 -24.21 11.41
C GLY A 199 -30.21 -23.85 10.18
N LYS A 200 -29.00 -24.41 10.03
CA LYS A 200 -28.16 -24.23 8.82
C LYS A 200 -27.54 -25.56 8.37
N SER A 201 -27.80 -25.95 7.13
CA SER A 201 -27.11 -27.09 6.51
C SER A 201 -25.61 -26.84 6.40
N ALA A 202 -24.84 -27.93 6.33
CA ALA A 202 -23.43 -27.85 5.97
C ALA A 202 -23.26 -27.14 4.62
N ALA A 203 -22.16 -26.42 4.46
CA ALA A 203 -21.88 -25.64 3.27
C ALA A 203 -20.38 -25.66 2.96
N HIS A 204 -20.06 -25.40 1.70
CA HIS A 204 -18.68 -25.29 1.23
C HIS A 204 -18.52 -23.97 0.51
N ILE A 205 -17.46 -23.23 0.83
CA ILE A 205 -17.09 -22.01 0.10
C ILE A 205 -15.84 -22.31 -0.70
N LYS A 206 -15.89 -22.12 -2.02
CA LYS A 206 -14.74 -22.25 -2.90
C LYS A 206 -14.09 -20.89 -3.15
N ILE A 207 -12.84 -20.74 -2.75
CA ILE A 207 -12.04 -19.56 -3.04
C ILE A 207 -11.03 -19.94 -4.11
N THR A 208 -11.01 -19.20 -5.21
CA THR A 208 -10.03 -19.35 -6.29
C THR A 208 -9.10 -18.15 -6.31
N PHE A 209 -7.80 -18.38 -6.45
CA PHE A 209 -6.78 -17.35 -6.51
C PHE A 209 -6.22 -17.25 -7.93
N SER A 210 -6.34 -16.09 -8.55
CA SER A 210 -5.78 -15.87 -9.89
C SER A 210 -4.30 -15.51 -9.80
N ASP A 211 -3.51 -16.08 -10.71
CA ASP A 211 -2.11 -15.73 -10.87
C ASP A 211 -1.98 -14.45 -11.70
N SER A 212 -1.73 -13.33 -11.02
CA SER A 212 -1.63 -12.02 -11.65
C SER A 212 -0.39 -11.90 -12.55
N GLU A 213 -0.54 -11.25 -13.70
CA GLU A 213 0.59 -10.96 -14.61
C GLU A 213 1.64 -10.06 -13.96
N ASN A 214 1.23 -9.16 -13.07
CA ASN A 214 2.12 -8.14 -12.55
C ASN A 214 3.35 -8.71 -11.80
N PRO A 215 3.24 -9.65 -10.84
CA PRO A 215 4.40 -10.33 -10.29
C PRO A 215 5.23 -11.08 -11.35
N ARG A 216 4.58 -11.85 -12.23
CA ARG A 216 5.25 -12.67 -13.25
C ARG A 216 6.12 -11.85 -14.22
N ASP A 217 5.63 -10.68 -14.61
CA ASP A 217 6.33 -9.80 -15.54
C ASP A 217 7.50 -9.05 -14.91
N ASN A 218 7.58 -9.00 -13.57
CA ASN A 218 8.47 -8.09 -12.85
C ASN A 218 9.39 -8.75 -11.81
N ILE A 219 9.21 -10.03 -11.51
CA ILE A 219 10.04 -10.80 -10.56
C ILE A 219 10.66 -11.99 -11.29
N THR A 220 11.92 -12.27 -10.99
CA THR A 220 12.68 -13.36 -11.64
C THR A 220 12.24 -14.76 -11.18
N ASP A 221 12.00 -14.93 -9.88
CA ASP A 221 11.51 -16.17 -9.26
C ASP A 221 10.28 -15.85 -8.39
N TYR A 222 9.09 -16.08 -8.93
CA TYR A 222 7.82 -15.84 -8.26
C TYR A 222 6.89 -17.04 -8.41
N GLU A 223 6.25 -17.40 -7.31
CA GLU A 223 5.21 -18.41 -7.27
C GLU A 223 4.01 -17.87 -6.47
N LEU A 224 2.81 -17.88 -7.06
CA LEU A 224 1.60 -17.35 -6.41
C LEU A 224 1.38 -17.94 -5.02
N LEU A 225 1.40 -19.27 -4.90
CA LEU A 225 1.02 -19.97 -3.66
C LEU A 225 2.04 -19.76 -2.54
N ARG A 226 3.32 -19.65 -2.90
CA ARG A 226 4.42 -19.47 -1.96
C ARG A 226 4.69 -18.01 -1.62
N ASP A 227 4.61 -17.10 -2.59
CA ASP A 227 5.00 -15.70 -2.44
C ASP A 227 3.82 -14.75 -2.51
N GLY A 228 2.93 -14.90 -3.49
CA GLY A 228 1.79 -13.98 -3.65
C GLY A 228 0.81 -14.03 -2.48
N LEU A 229 0.37 -15.24 -2.11
CA LEU A 229 -0.64 -15.42 -1.06
C LEU A 229 -0.07 -15.16 0.34
N THR A 230 1.13 -15.68 0.62
CA THR A 230 1.73 -15.62 1.97
C THR A 230 2.28 -14.25 2.34
N ARG A 231 2.29 -13.29 1.42
CA ARG A 231 2.66 -11.89 1.67
C ARG A 231 1.46 -10.99 1.93
N VAL A 232 0.24 -11.50 1.83
CA VAL A 232 -0.94 -10.77 2.29
C VAL A 232 -1.06 -10.91 3.81
N HIS A 233 -1.51 -9.87 4.50
CA HIS A 233 -1.74 -9.87 5.93
C HIS A 233 -2.93 -10.80 6.29
N PRO A 234 -2.80 -11.69 7.29
CA PRO A 234 -3.82 -12.72 7.61
C PRO A 234 -5.23 -12.16 7.86
N ALA A 235 -5.32 -10.99 8.49
CA ALA A 235 -6.60 -10.32 8.74
C ALA A 235 -7.39 -10.03 7.44
N GLY A 236 -6.74 -9.79 6.31
CA GLY A 236 -7.43 -9.58 5.03
C GLY A 236 -8.16 -10.83 4.55
N TYR A 237 -7.52 -12.00 4.65
CA TYR A 237 -8.19 -13.26 4.34
C TYR A 237 -9.28 -13.60 5.36
N ALA A 238 -9.06 -13.31 6.64
CA ALA A 238 -10.07 -13.55 7.67
C ALA A 238 -11.32 -12.71 7.41
N ALA A 239 -11.19 -11.41 7.16
CA ALA A 239 -12.32 -10.53 6.83
C ALA A 239 -13.07 -11.02 5.57
N LEU A 240 -12.33 -11.39 4.51
CA LEU A 240 -12.90 -11.94 3.28
C LEU A 240 -13.73 -13.20 3.54
N LEU A 241 -13.16 -14.17 4.27
CA LEU A 241 -13.82 -15.44 4.56
C LEU A 241 -14.98 -15.27 5.54
N GLN A 242 -14.83 -14.42 6.56
CA GLN A 242 -15.88 -14.06 7.51
C GLN A 242 -17.11 -13.49 6.78
N ALA A 243 -16.91 -12.49 5.91
CA ALA A 243 -17.98 -11.91 5.12
C ALA A 243 -18.65 -12.94 4.20
N ALA A 244 -17.87 -13.88 3.63
CA ALA A 244 -18.41 -14.94 2.78
C ALA A 244 -19.30 -15.91 3.57
N VAL A 245 -18.86 -16.33 4.76
CA VAL A 245 -19.60 -17.22 5.66
C VAL A 245 -20.90 -16.57 6.15
N GLU A 246 -20.83 -15.32 6.60
CA GLU A 246 -22.00 -14.57 7.10
C GLU A 246 -23.11 -14.45 6.05
N ASN A 247 -22.70 -14.27 4.79
CA ASN A 247 -23.61 -14.03 3.67
C ASN A 247 -23.87 -15.27 2.81
N ARG A 248 -23.40 -16.46 3.24
CA ARG A 248 -23.55 -17.74 2.54
C ARG A 248 -23.11 -17.69 1.08
N ILE A 249 -22.01 -16.97 0.81
CA ILE A 249 -21.38 -16.96 -0.50
C ILE A 249 -20.77 -18.35 -0.74
N GLY A 250 -21.13 -18.99 -1.86
CA GLY A 250 -20.63 -20.31 -2.24
C GLY A 250 -19.29 -20.26 -2.98
N SER A 251 -18.97 -19.16 -3.66
CA SER A 251 -17.66 -19.00 -4.28
C SER A 251 -17.13 -17.57 -4.36
N LEU A 252 -15.81 -17.43 -4.31
CA LEU A 252 -15.08 -16.18 -4.52
C LEU A 252 -13.97 -16.38 -5.56
N ASN A 253 -13.73 -15.36 -6.38
CA ASN A 253 -12.52 -15.27 -7.20
C ASN A 253 -11.68 -14.07 -6.79
N VAL A 254 -10.53 -14.35 -6.17
CA VAL A 254 -9.53 -13.36 -5.77
C VAL A 254 -8.57 -13.16 -6.93
N THR A 255 -8.60 -11.99 -7.56
CA THR A 255 -7.80 -11.68 -8.76
C THR A 255 -6.44 -11.10 -8.48
N SER A 256 -6.28 -10.46 -7.33
CA SER A 256 -5.00 -9.87 -6.94
C SER A 256 -4.79 -9.99 -5.45
N CYS A 257 -3.55 -10.28 -5.07
CA CYS A 257 -3.07 -10.38 -3.70
C CYS A 257 -1.89 -9.42 -3.56
N TRP A 258 -0.82 -9.84 -2.88
CA TRP A 258 0.43 -9.11 -2.91
C TRP A 258 1.00 -9.04 -4.33
N ARG A 259 1.49 -7.86 -4.73
CA ARG A 259 2.12 -7.65 -6.04
C ARG A 259 3.11 -6.48 -6.05
N PRO A 260 4.18 -6.51 -6.87
CA PRO A 260 5.18 -5.44 -6.97
C PRO A 260 4.82 -4.42 -8.06
N LEU A 261 5.31 -3.19 -7.95
CA LEU A 261 5.24 -2.15 -9.00
C LEU A 261 3.83 -1.68 -9.41
N LEU A 262 2.92 -2.52 -9.91
CA LEU A 262 1.59 -2.04 -10.34
C LEU A 262 0.60 -2.16 -9.18
N GLY A 263 -0.30 -1.17 -9.10
CA GLY A 263 -1.29 -1.07 -8.02
C GLY A 263 -0.90 -0.13 -6.89
N SER A 264 -1.78 -0.06 -5.90
CA SER A 264 -1.62 0.79 -4.71
C SER A 264 -0.46 0.32 -3.83
N ILE A 265 0.00 1.20 -2.94
CA ILE A 265 0.97 0.80 -1.90
C ILE A 265 0.41 -0.32 -1.01
N ALA A 266 -0.92 -0.41 -0.83
CA ALA A 266 -1.55 -1.46 -0.04
C ALA A 266 -1.19 -2.85 -0.58
N HIS A 267 -1.31 -3.11 -1.88
CA HIS A 267 -0.90 -4.40 -2.45
C HIS A 267 0.58 -4.69 -2.25
N ARG A 268 1.45 -3.69 -2.47
CA ARG A 268 2.90 -3.86 -2.30
C ARG A 268 3.24 -4.18 -0.84
N ALA A 269 2.55 -3.56 0.10
CA ALA A 269 2.72 -3.78 1.53
C ALA A 269 2.05 -5.07 2.05
N GLY A 270 1.33 -5.81 1.20
CA GLY A 270 0.61 -7.01 1.62
C GLY A 270 -0.71 -6.73 2.32
N LEU A 271 -1.28 -5.55 2.13
CA LEU A 271 -2.53 -5.13 2.77
C LEU A 271 -3.71 -5.10 1.78
N GLY A 272 -3.48 -5.33 0.49
CA GLY A 272 -4.51 -5.27 -0.55
C GLY A 272 -4.96 -6.64 -1.06
N LEU A 273 -6.27 -6.82 -1.25
CA LEU A 273 -6.90 -7.97 -1.92
C LEU A 273 -7.92 -7.47 -2.95
N ASP A 274 -7.93 -8.06 -4.14
CA ASP A 274 -8.92 -7.77 -5.18
C ASP A 274 -9.79 -9.00 -5.44
N VAL A 275 -11.11 -8.82 -5.51
CA VAL A 275 -12.12 -9.85 -5.80
C VAL A 275 -12.95 -9.39 -7.00
N ASN A 276 -13.13 -10.22 -8.02
CA ASN A 276 -13.94 -9.86 -9.19
C ASN A 276 -15.16 -10.76 -9.42
N TYR A 277 -15.31 -11.85 -8.65
CA TYR A 277 -16.53 -12.63 -8.60
C TYR A 277 -16.94 -12.91 -7.16
N VAL A 278 -18.24 -12.74 -6.90
CA VAL A 278 -18.95 -13.22 -5.72
C VAL A 278 -20.05 -14.14 -6.24
N ASP A 279 -19.99 -15.41 -5.89
CA ASP A 279 -20.73 -16.49 -6.57
C ASP A 279 -20.52 -16.46 -8.08
N ASN A 280 -21.60 -16.43 -8.87
CA ASN A 280 -21.58 -16.30 -10.32
C ASN A 280 -21.66 -14.83 -10.79
N ILE A 281 -21.60 -13.86 -9.87
CA ILE A 281 -21.76 -12.44 -10.18
C ILE A 281 -20.39 -11.83 -10.44
N ARG A 282 -20.18 -11.38 -11.67
CA ARG A 282 -19.01 -10.60 -12.04
C ARG A 282 -19.15 -9.18 -11.51
N LEU A 283 -18.20 -8.74 -10.69
CA LEU A 283 -18.13 -7.36 -10.22
C LEU A 283 -17.58 -6.49 -11.36
N ASN A 284 -18.42 -6.02 -12.27
CA ASN A 284 -17.98 -5.12 -13.33
C ASN A 284 -19.05 -4.11 -13.70
N ARG A 285 -18.65 -2.84 -13.76
CA ARG A 285 -19.49 -1.71 -14.17
C ARG A 285 -18.73 -0.75 -15.10
N GLU A 286 -17.55 -1.15 -15.61
CA GLU A 286 -16.75 -0.34 -16.55
C GLU A 286 -17.55 0.07 -17.81
N GLU A 287 -18.60 -0.67 -18.16
CA GLU A 287 -19.47 -0.38 -19.31
C GLU A 287 -20.25 0.93 -19.21
N LEU A 288 -20.28 1.59 -18.05
CA LEU A 288 -20.80 2.96 -17.93
C LEU A 288 -19.94 3.99 -18.68
N ARG A 289 -18.66 3.69 -18.92
CA ARG A 289 -17.72 4.64 -19.56
C ARG A 289 -16.87 4.02 -20.66
N ASN A 290 -16.75 2.69 -20.70
CA ASN A 290 -15.98 1.96 -21.68
C ASN A 290 -16.92 1.11 -22.55
N PRO A 291 -17.20 1.50 -23.81
CA PRO A 291 -18.10 0.76 -24.69
C PRO A 291 -17.56 -0.63 -25.07
N ASN A 292 -16.25 -0.88 -24.87
CA ASN A 292 -15.62 -2.18 -25.10
C ASN A 292 -15.53 -3.04 -23.82
N ALA A 293 -16.07 -2.56 -22.70
CA ALA A 293 -16.12 -3.36 -21.48
C ALA A 293 -17.09 -4.53 -21.63
N ILE A 294 -16.87 -5.57 -20.82
CA ILE A 294 -17.74 -6.74 -20.80
C ILE A 294 -19.08 -6.34 -20.20
N HIS A 295 -20.15 -6.54 -20.96
CA HIS A 295 -21.51 -6.31 -20.50
C HIS A 295 -21.87 -7.26 -19.35
N THR A 296 -22.56 -6.72 -18.35
CA THR A 296 -22.99 -7.45 -17.17
C THR A 296 -24.47 -7.20 -16.88
N ALA A 297 -25.11 -8.15 -16.19
CA ALA A 297 -26.52 -8.05 -15.85
C ALA A 297 -26.83 -6.97 -14.80
N ASN A 298 -25.81 -6.46 -14.11
CA ASN A 298 -25.91 -5.47 -13.04
C ASN A 298 -25.66 -4.01 -13.51
N VAL A 299 -25.71 -3.78 -14.83
CA VAL A 299 -25.79 -2.43 -15.43
C VAL A 299 -26.87 -2.44 -16.50
N SER A 300 -28.02 -1.84 -16.21
CA SER A 300 -29.14 -1.78 -17.15
C SER A 300 -28.90 -0.74 -18.25
N ASN A 301 -29.60 -0.87 -19.39
CA ASN A 301 -29.59 0.17 -20.43
C ASN A 301 -30.17 1.50 -19.92
N GLU A 302 -31.14 1.42 -19.00
CA GLU A 302 -31.71 2.60 -18.37
C GLU A 302 -30.69 3.27 -17.44
N GLU A 303 -29.88 2.49 -16.73
CA GLU A 303 -28.80 3.02 -15.91
C GLU A 303 -27.79 3.80 -16.76
N LYS A 304 -27.35 3.24 -17.90
CA LYS A 304 -26.45 3.93 -18.83
C LYS A 304 -27.03 5.27 -19.29
N ARG A 305 -28.30 5.28 -19.68
CA ARG A 305 -29.01 6.50 -20.11
C ARG A 305 -29.08 7.54 -19.00
N LEU A 306 -29.42 7.11 -17.77
CA LEU A 306 -29.49 8.00 -16.60
C LEU A 306 -28.11 8.53 -16.19
N PHE A 307 -27.08 7.70 -16.30
CA PHE A 307 -25.70 8.07 -16.01
C PHE A 307 -25.18 9.13 -16.99
N ASP A 308 -25.39 8.94 -18.31
CA ASP A 308 -25.04 9.92 -19.34
C ASP A 308 -25.74 11.27 -19.10
N GLN A 309 -27.03 11.23 -18.74
CA GLN A 309 -27.81 12.42 -18.42
C GLN A 309 -27.26 13.14 -17.17
N PHE A 310 -26.96 12.38 -16.11
CA PHE A 310 -26.34 12.91 -14.90
C PHE A 310 -25.00 13.58 -15.19
N GLU A 311 -24.11 12.91 -15.93
CA GLU A 311 -22.78 13.41 -16.24
C GLU A 311 -22.83 14.69 -17.09
N ALA A 312 -23.68 14.72 -18.12
CA ALA A 312 -23.87 15.91 -18.94
C ALA A 312 -24.33 17.13 -18.12
N LEU A 313 -25.25 16.91 -17.17
CA LEU A 313 -25.74 17.95 -16.27
C LEU A 313 -24.71 18.37 -15.21
N GLU A 314 -23.93 17.43 -14.67
CA GLU A 314 -22.85 17.72 -13.71
C GLU A 314 -21.76 18.58 -14.36
N LYS A 315 -21.35 18.22 -15.59
CA LYS A 315 -20.38 18.99 -16.38
C LYS A 315 -20.89 20.40 -16.68
N LYS A 316 -22.14 20.54 -17.11
CA LYS A 316 -22.75 21.86 -17.37
C LYS A 316 -22.80 22.69 -16.09
N THR A 317 -23.27 22.12 -14.98
CA THR A 317 -23.39 22.81 -13.69
C THR A 317 -22.04 23.34 -13.20
N THR A 318 -20.96 22.57 -13.40
CA THR A 318 -19.60 22.96 -13.00
C THR A 318 -19.01 24.08 -13.88
N ALA A 319 -19.40 24.17 -15.15
CA ALA A 319 -18.91 25.20 -16.07
C ALA A 319 -19.58 26.57 -15.86
N LEU A 320 -20.87 26.60 -15.49
CA LEU A 320 -21.68 27.83 -15.42
C LEU A 320 -21.07 28.97 -14.59
N PRO A 321 -20.46 28.75 -13.40
CA PRO A 321 -19.82 29.83 -12.65
C PRO A 321 -18.66 30.52 -13.39
N HIS A 322 -18.00 29.80 -14.30
CA HIS A 322 -16.90 30.33 -15.10
C HIS A 322 -17.38 31.00 -16.40
N GLU A 323 -18.62 30.76 -16.79
CA GLU A 323 -19.25 31.31 -18.01
C GLU A 323 -20.06 32.60 -17.72
N GLY A 324 -20.03 33.10 -16.48
CA GLY A 324 -20.76 34.31 -16.08
C GLY A 324 -22.27 34.12 -15.96
N ALA A 325 -22.73 32.87 -15.77
CA ALA A 325 -24.14 32.58 -15.55
C ALA A 325 -24.66 33.24 -14.27
N SER A 326 -25.93 33.61 -14.26
CA SER A 326 -26.58 34.17 -13.09
C SER A 326 -26.74 33.13 -11.97
N ASP A 327 -26.84 33.58 -10.72
CA ASP A 327 -27.10 32.70 -9.58
C ASP A 327 -28.37 31.86 -9.75
N ALA A 328 -29.39 32.40 -10.45
CA ALA A 328 -30.63 31.69 -10.72
C ALA A 328 -30.41 30.51 -11.68
N GLU A 329 -29.60 30.70 -12.72
CA GLU A 329 -29.23 29.64 -13.67
C GLU A 329 -28.37 28.57 -13.00
N ILE A 330 -27.40 28.98 -12.15
CA ILE A 330 -26.55 28.05 -11.39
C ILE A 330 -27.41 27.20 -10.45
N ARG A 331 -28.34 27.79 -9.70
CA ARG A 331 -29.25 27.07 -8.80
C ARG A 331 -30.16 26.08 -9.55
N ASP A 332 -30.72 26.49 -10.68
CA ASP A 332 -31.58 25.62 -11.48
C ASP A 332 -30.81 24.45 -12.12
N ALA A 333 -29.58 24.70 -12.60
CA ALA A 333 -28.70 23.65 -13.09
C ALA A 333 -28.32 22.66 -11.98
N ALA A 334 -27.96 23.16 -10.79
CA ALA A 334 -27.66 22.33 -9.63
C ALA A 334 -28.86 21.45 -9.21
N ARG A 335 -30.07 22.01 -9.23
CA ARG A 335 -31.31 21.25 -8.97
C ARG A 335 -31.51 20.13 -9.99
N ARG A 336 -31.37 20.42 -11.29
CA ARG A 336 -31.51 19.42 -12.36
C ARG A 336 -30.45 18.32 -12.26
N SER A 337 -29.20 18.69 -11.99
CA SER A 337 -28.10 17.76 -11.78
C SER A 337 -28.36 16.86 -10.55
N SER A 338 -28.84 17.43 -9.44
CA SER A 338 -29.22 16.66 -8.25
C SER A 338 -30.34 15.65 -8.53
N THR A 339 -31.40 16.06 -9.25
CA THR A 339 -32.48 15.15 -9.67
C THR A 339 -31.96 14.01 -10.56
N ALA A 340 -31.12 14.33 -11.55
CA ALA A 340 -30.53 13.31 -12.42
C ALA A 340 -29.61 12.34 -11.65
N ARG A 341 -28.80 12.86 -10.72
CA ARG A 341 -27.95 12.03 -9.85
C ARG A 341 -28.79 11.09 -8.99
N ARG A 342 -29.92 11.56 -8.45
CA ARG A 342 -30.84 10.72 -7.68
C ARG A 342 -31.44 9.61 -8.54
N ALA A 343 -31.97 9.96 -9.72
CA ALA A 343 -32.55 8.96 -10.63
C ALA A 343 -31.53 7.88 -11.02
N TRP A 344 -30.29 8.27 -11.35
CA TRP A 344 -29.21 7.31 -11.59
C TRP A 344 -28.89 6.47 -10.34
N SER A 345 -28.83 7.08 -9.15
CA SER A 345 -28.54 6.35 -7.90
C SER A 345 -29.62 5.31 -7.59
N ASP A 346 -30.89 5.66 -7.77
CA ASP A 346 -32.01 4.75 -7.53
C ASP A 346 -31.95 3.53 -8.48
N GLU A 347 -31.60 3.74 -9.75
CA GLU A 347 -31.43 2.66 -10.72
C GLU A 347 -30.17 1.81 -10.45
N ARG A 348 -29.05 2.43 -10.04
CA ARG A 348 -27.84 1.72 -9.59
C ARG A 348 -28.16 0.78 -8.43
N GLU A 349 -28.87 1.29 -7.41
CA GLU A 349 -29.22 0.54 -6.21
C GLU A 349 -30.21 -0.59 -6.49
N ARG A 350 -31.16 -0.36 -7.42
CA ARG A 350 -32.10 -1.38 -7.88
C ARG A 350 -31.38 -2.57 -8.56
N ASN A 351 -30.31 -2.32 -9.30
CA ASN A 351 -29.58 -3.33 -10.05
C ASN A 351 -28.35 -3.87 -9.30
N GLU A 352 -28.10 -3.43 -8.05
CA GLU A 352 -27.06 -4.02 -7.22
C GLU A 352 -27.49 -5.41 -6.72
N PRO A 353 -26.73 -6.48 -7.01
CA PRO A 353 -27.09 -7.80 -6.52
C PRO A 353 -27.05 -7.89 -4.99
N GLY A 354 -28.11 -8.45 -4.40
CA GLY A 354 -28.27 -8.50 -2.94
C GLY A 354 -27.13 -9.21 -2.20
N SER A 355 -26.57 -10.29 -2.78
CA SER A 355 -25.42 -10.99 -2.19
C SER A 355 -24.14 -10.17 -2.20
N VAL A 356 -23.89 -9.37 -3.26
CA VAL A 356 -22.75 -8.44 -3.34
C VAL A 356 -22.90 -7.34 -2.30
N LYS A 357 -24.09 -6.75 -2.19
CA LYS A 357 -24.40 -5.73 -1.18
C LYS A 357 -24.17 -6.26 0.24
N ALA A 358 -24.74 -7.42 0.56
CA ALA A 358 -24.63 -8.01 1.89
C ALA A 358 -23.18 -8.39 2.24
N PHE A 359 -22.45 -8.95 1.27
CA PHE A 359 -21.01 -9.25 1.41
C PHE A 359 -20.18 -8.00 1.70
N ARG A 360 -20.43 -6.91 0.96
CA ARG A 360 -19.81 -5.60 1.17
C ARG A 360 -20.16 -5.01 2.53
N ASP A 361 -21.42 -5.07 2.93
CA ASP A 361 -21.90 -4.57 4.23
C ASP A 361 -21.25 -5.32 5.42
N SER A 362 -20.93 -6.61 5.27
CA SER A 362 -20.14 -7.35 6.26
C SER A 362 -18.70 -6.86 6.33
N LEU A 363 -18.05 -6.64 5.17
CA LEU A 363 -16.66 -6.14 5.13
C LEU A 363 -16.54 -4.74 5.74
N LEU A 364 -17.50 -3.85 5.51
CA LEU A 364 -17.52 -2.49 6.08
C LEU A 364 -17.57 -2.49 7.63
N LYS A 365 -18.05 -3.57 8.25
CA LYS A 365 -18.15 -3.71 9.71
C LYS A 365 -16.92 -4.37 10.33
N ASP A 366 -16.05 -4.96 9.53
CA ASP A 366 -14.86 -5.65 10.01
C ASP A 366 -13.79 -4.62 10.40
N GLN A 367 -13.40 -4.61 11.68
CA GLN A 367 -12.43 -3.67 12.25
C GLN A 367 -11.03 -3.74 11.62
N TYR A 368 -10.73 -4.78 10.84
CA TYR A 368 -9.46 -4.94 10.14
C TYR A 368 -9.53 -4.50 8.68
N VAL A 369 -10.70 -4.14 8.15
CA VAL A 369 -10.83 -3.55 6.82
C VAL A 369 -10.81 -2.04 7.02
N GLY A 370 -9.77 -1.36 6.52
CA GLY A 370 -9.62 0.10 6.68
C GLY A 370 -10.07 0.91 5.46
N GLN A 371 -10.28 0.26 4.31
CA GLN A 371 -10.73 0.89 3.08
C GLN A 371 -11.32 -0.17 2.16
N LEU A 372 -12.38 0.21 1.44
CA LEU A 372 -13.13 -0.68 0.57
C LEU A 372 -13.55 0.06 -0.69
N PHE A 373 -13.09 -0.39 -1.87
CA PHE A 373 -13.47 0.20 -3.15
C PHE A 373 -14.08 -0.85 -4.05
N ASP A 374 -15.18 -0.54 -4.72
CA ASP A 374 -15.82 -1.48 -5.63
C ASP A 374 -16.56 -0.76 -6.77
N PRO A 375 -17.17 -1.51 -7.71
CA PRO A 375 -17.83 -0.91 -8.86
C PRO A 375 -19.08 -0.06 -8.55
N TRP A 376 -19.62 -0.17 -7.34
CA TRP A 376 -20.78 0.60 -6.86
C TRP A 376 -20.38 1.72 -5.91
N TYR A 377 -19.43 1.50 -4.99
CA TYR A 377 -19.09 2.46 -3.94
C TYR A 377 -17.58 2.54 -3.64
N MET A 378 -17.19 3.69 -3.11
CA MET A 378 -15.84 4.02 -2.67
C MET A 378 -15.87 4.43 -1.20
N ASP A 379 -15.25 3.64 -0.34
CA ASP A 379 -15.04 3.96 1.06
C ASP A 379 -13.55 4.09 1.35
N LEU A 380 -13.10 5.33 1.54
CA LEU A 380 -11.69 5.64 1.81
C LEU A 380 -11.26 5.28 3.23
N ASN A 381 -12.20 5.20 4.17
CA ASN A 381 -11.96 4.97 5.58
C ASN A 381 -13.23 4.44 6.27
N THR A 382 -13.35 3.12 6.31
CA THR A 382 -14.45 2.37 6.93
C THR A 382 -14.66 2.67 8.43
N HIS A 383 -13.70 3.32 9.08
CA HIS A 383 -13.73 3.63 10.51
C HIS A 383 -14.15 5.07 10.84
N ASP A 384 -14.44 5.93 9.84
CA ASP A 384 -14.81 7.33 10.09
C ASP A 384 -16.32 7.60 10.24
N ASN A 385 -17.13 6.55 10.20
CA ASN A 385 -18.60 6.61 10.24
C ASN A 385 -19.23 7.42 9.10
N ARG A 386 -18.50 7.72 8.03
CA ARG A 386 -19.07 8.35 6.84
C ARG A 386 -19.59 7.27 5.89
N PRO A 387 -20.75 7.47 5.28
CA PRO A 387 -21.22 6.56 4.24
C PRO A 387 -20.25 6.53 3.06
N ALA A 388 -20.03 5.34 2.50
CA ALA A 388 -19.31 5.17 1.25
C ALA A 388 -19.95 6.01 0.13
N GLU A 389 -19.12 6.62 -0.71
CA GLU A 389 -19.60 7.43 -1.83
C GLU A 389 -19.87 6.56 -3.05
N PRO A 390 -20.89 6.84 -3.88
CA PRO A 390 -21.08 6.12 -5.13
C PRO A 390 -19.86 6.23 -6.06
N ASN A 391 -19.42 5.12 -6.62
CA ASN A 391 -18.39 5.08 -7.65
C ASN A 391 -19.00 5.58 -8.98
N VAL A 392 -18.68 6.82 -9.37
CA VAL A 392 -19.12 7.42 -10.65
C VAL A 392 -18.02 7.35 -11.72
N GLN A 393 -16.95 6.60 -11.46
CA GLN A 393 -15.82 6.37 -12.35
C GLN A 393 -15.17 7.68 -12.85
N ARG A 394 -15.06 8.70 -11.98
CA ARG A 394 -14.52 10.02 -12.39
C ARG A 394 -13.14 9.87 -13.03
N PRO A 395 -12.86 10.55 -14.15
CA PRO A 395 -11.51 10.55 -14.71
C PRO A 395 -10.53 11.23 -13.75
N ALA A 396 -9.26 10.81 -13.78
CA ALA A 396 -8.22 11.53 -13.08
C ALA A 396 -7.94 12.89 -13.75
N ALA A 397 -7.26 13.78 -13.03
CA ALA A 397 -6.83 15.06 -13.60
C ALA A 397 -5.95 14.85 -14.85
N LYS A 398 -5.96 15.80 -15.78
CA LYS A 398 -5.21 15.72 -17.04
C LYS A 398 -3.73 15.38 -16.77
N GLY A 399 -3.23 14.34 -17.44
CA GLY A 399 -1.86 13.85 -17.28
C GLY A 399 -1.65 12.90 -16.10
N GLN A 400 -2.70 12.56 -15.35
CA GLN A 400 -2.72 11.43 -14.43
C GLN A 400 -3.34 10.22 -15.14
N GLY A 401 -2.97 9.00 -14.73
CA GLY A 401 -3.51 7.75 -15.29
C GLY A 401 -4.99 7.54 -14.95
N LYS A 402 -5.43 6.29 -14.82
CA LYS A 402 -6.78 6.00 -14.30
C LYS A 402 -6.91 6.51 -12.85
N SER A 403 -8.06 7.08 -12.51
CA SER A 403 -8.38 7.42 -11.11
C SER A 403 -8.64 6.16 -10.27
N ASN A 404 -8.70 6.29 -8.95
CA ASN A 404 -9.11 5.17 -8.09
C ASN A 404 -10.51 4.68 -8.45
N GLU A 405 -11.46 5.57 -8.74
CA GLU A 405 -12.82 5.16 -9.15
C GLU A 405 -12.81 4.30 -10.42
N GLN A 406 -12.02 4.70 -11.44
CA GLN A 406 -11.88 3.95 -12.69
C GLN A 406 -11.10 2.65 -12.53
N LEU A 407 -10.13 2.61 -11.61
CA LEU A 407 -9.35 1.41 -11.34
C LEU A 407 -10.21 0.31 -10.70
N HIS A 408 -11.16 0.68 -9.83
CA HIS A 408 -11.99 -0.26 -9.08
C HIS A 408 -13.40 -0.44 -9.68
N ALA A 409 -13.59 -0.05 -10.94
CA ALA A 409 -14.86 -0.22 -11.66
C ALA A 409 -15.15 -1.68 -12.05
N ASN A 410 -14.22 -2.61 -11.83
CA ASN A 410 -14.33 -4.02 -12.23
C ASN A 410 -13.86 -5.05 -11.19
N HIS A 411 -13.73 -4.64 -9.93
CA HIS A 411 -13.43 -5.53 -8.81
C HIS A 411 -13.70 -4.80 -7.49
N LEU A 412 -13.93 -5.57 -6.44
CA LEU A 412 -13.88 -5.13 -5.05
C LEU A 412 -12.42 -5.20 -4.57
N HIS A 413 -11.89 -4.08 -4.10
CA HIS A 413 -10.60 -3.95 -3.45
C HIS A 413 -10.77 -3.75 -1.96
N ILE A 414 -10.12 -4.62 -1.19
CA ILE A 414 -10.10 -4.61 0.27
C ILE A 414 -8.70 -4.19 0.70
N THR A 415 -8.62 -3.13 1.51
CA THR A 415 -7.38 -2.74 2.19
C THR A 415 -7.48 -3.03 3.68
N VAL A 416 -6.51 -3.80 4.20
CA VAL A 416 -6.36 -4.11 5.63
C VAL A 416 -5.89 -2.88 6.40
N HIS A 417 -6.52 -2.62 7.54
CA HIS A 417 -6.08 -1.64 8.52
C HIS A 417 -4.90 -2.19 9.35
N GLU A 418 -3.68 -1.83 8.96
CA GLU A 418 -2.47 -2.11 9.74
C GLU A 418 -1.72 -0.79 10.02
N PRO A 419 -2.01 -0.14 11.17
CA PRO A 419 -1.50 1.20 11.47
C PRO A 419 0.00 1.23 11.72
N LYS A 420 0.69 0.09 11.87
CA LYS A 420 2.15 0.04 11.96
C LYS A 420 2.82 -0.13 10.59
N ILE A 421 2.05 -0.08 9.49
CA ILE A 421 2.56 -0.04 8.12
C ILE A 421 2.03 1.19 7.37
N LEU A 422 0.70 1.34 7.23
CA LEU A 422 0.05 2.43 6.49
C LEU A 422 -0.71 3.43 7.37
#